data_AF-F4RU85-F1
#
_entry.id   AF-F4RU85-F1
#
_cell.length_a   1.000
_cell.length_b   1.000
_cell.length_c   1.000
_cell.angle_alpha   90.00
_cell.angle_beta   90.00
_cell.angle_gamma   90.00
#
_symmetry.space_group_name_H-M   'P 1'
#
loop_
_entity.id
_entity.type
_entity.pdbx_description
1 polymer ?
#
loop_
_entity_poly.entity_id
_entity_poly.type
_entity_poly.pdbx_seq_one_letter_code
_entity_poly.pdbx_strand_id
1 'polypeptide(L)'
;MLRGLYAVSFTHQLGDVALLDFPNLQVIRTHFLPEQPESGVDWLHLPVLMNVRTIVADIYSGEKYWQWAPKSASLNALKGVPNLKHIVFTKDENIESHTITPTFFEAVQSLGIRCRVTQLLTPSEVMQLDYELNGPM
;
A
#
# COMPACT_ATOMS: atom_id res chain seq x y z
N MET A 1 -17.67 -3.84 11.78
CA MET A 1 -17.18 -4.38 10.50
C MET A 1 -15.88 -3.66 10.16
N LEU A 2 -14.77 -4.40 9.99
CA LEU A 2 -13.44 -3.82 9.76
C LEU A 2 -13.32 -3.29 8.32
N ARG A 3 -13.00 -2.00 8.15
CA ARG A 3 -12.85 -1.35 6.83
C ARG A 3 -11.44 -0.83 6.53
N GLY A 4 -10.68 -0.52 7.58
CA GLY A 4 -9.30 -0.08 7.48
C GLY A 4 -8.43 -0.82 8.48
N LEU A 5 -7.23 -1.20 8.07
CA LEU A 5 -6.23 -1.83 8.90
C LEU A 5 -4.98 -0.96 8.95
N TYR A 6 -4.64 -0.49 10.14
CA TYR A 6 -3.58 0.49 10.37
C TYR A 6 -2.45 -0.19 11.16
N ALA A 7 -1.44 -0.64 10.44
CA ALA A 7 -0.31 -1.36 10.98
C ALA A 7 0.92 -0.46 11.06
N VAL A 8 1.74 -0.68 12.09
CA VAL A 8 3.07 -0.09 12.16
C VAL A 8 3.97 -0.80 11.18
N SER A 9 3.99 -2.14 11.19
CA SER A 9 4.67 -2.93 10.18
C SER A 9 3.77 -4.07 9.75
N PHE A 10 3.07 -3.88 8.63
CA PHE A 10 2.04 -4.80 8.19
C PHE A 10 2.55 -6.24 8.07
N THR A 11 3.72 -6.44 7.48
CA THR A 11 4.28 -7.78 7.22
C THR A 11 4.77 -8.49 8.47
N HIS A 12 5.17 -7.78 9.52
CA HIS A 12 5.51 -8.40 10.82
C HIS A 12 4.28 -8.66 11.67
N GLN A 13 3.20 -7.90 11.48
CA GLN A 13 1.98 -7.97 12.30
C GLN A 13 0.91 -8.89 11.73
N LEU A 14 1.15 -9.47 10.54
CA LEU A 14 0.18 -10.29 9.82
C LEU A 14 -0.09 -11.66 10.46
N GLY A 15 0.86 -12.25 11.19
CA GLY A 15 0.73 -13.48 11.99
C GLY A 15 -0.42 -14.42 11.59
N ASP A 16 -1.27 -14.75 12.57
CA ASP A 16 -2.44 -15.62 12.37
C ASP A 16 -3.58 -14.94 11.59
N VAL A 17 -3.53 -13.61 11.40
CA VAL A 17 -4.60 -12.86 10.72
C VAL A 17 -4.47 -12.86 9.20
N ALA A 18 -3.33 -13.31 8.65
CA ALA A 18 -3.07 -13.36 7.21
C ALA A 18 -4.05 -14.25 6.43
N LEU A 19 -4.55 -15.30 7.09
CA LEU A 19 -5.50 -16.26 6.51
C LEU A 19 -6.97 -15.90 6.79
N LEU A 20 -7.23 -14.86 7.57
CA LEU A 20 -8.59 -14.41 7.85
C LEU A 20 -9.15 -13.64 6.65
N ASP A 21 -10.45 -13.82 6.42
CA ASP A 21 -11.18 -13.06 5.41
C ASP A 21 -11.86 -11.85 6.04
N PHE A 22 -11.58 -10.67 5.49
CA PHE A 22 -12.27 -9.43 5.83
C PHE A 22 -12.92 -8.85 4.58
N PRO A 23 -14.17 -9.24 4.27
CA PRO A 23 -14.85 -8.86 3.02
C PRO A 23 -15.05 -7.34 2.85
N ASN A 24 -14.89 -6.58 3.93
CA ASN A 24 -15.09 -5.14 3.94
C ASN A 24 -13.80 -4.36 4.14
N LEU A 25 -12.65 -5.04 4.25
CA LEU A 25 -11.36 -4.38 4.37
C LEU A 25 -11.02 -3.72 3.04
N GLN A 26 -11.04 -2.40 3.02
CA GLN A 26 -10.85 -1.58 1.82
C GLN A 26 -9.48 -0.92 1.81
N VAL A 27 -8.96 -0.59 2.99
CA VAL A 27 -7.74 0.20 3.12
C VAL A 27 -6.75 -0.48 4.05
N ILE A 28 -5.49 -0.49 3.65
CA ILE A 28 -4.39 -0.75 4.56
C ILE A 28 -3.49 0.46 4.65
N ARG A 29 -3.02 0.76 5.86
CA ARG A 29 -1.93 1.68 6.09
C ARG A 29 -0.79 0.93 6.75
N THR A 30 0.42 1.12 6.23
CA THR A 30 1.65 0.61 6.85
C THR A 30 2.68 1.72 6.95
N HIS A 31 3.35 1.81 8.10
CA HIS A 31 4.46 2.74 8.27
C HIS A 31 5.76 2.09 7.80
N PHE A 32 6.05 0.89 8.28
CA PHE A 32 7.21 0.10 7.91
C PHE A 32 6.82 -1.00 6.94
N LEU A 33 7.65 -1.18 5.92
CA LEU A 33 7.57 -2.29 4.97
C LEU A 33 8.59 -3.36 5.37
N PRO A 34 8.54 -4.56 4.75
CA PRO A 34 9.58 -5.57 4.96
C PRO A 34 10.98 -4.96 4.87
N GLU A 35 11.82 -5.26 5.86
CA GLU A 35 13.23 -4.82 5.87
C GLU A 35 14.02 -5.42 4.72
N GLN A 36 13.54 -6.55 4.17
CA GLN A 36 14.14 -7.25 3.04
C GLN A 36 13.42 -6.84 1.74
N PRO A 37 13.91 -5.85 0.99
CA PRO A 37 13.29 -5.42 -0.27
C PRO A 37 13.23 -6.55 -1.33
N GLU A 38 14.04 -7.60 -1.16
CA GLU A 38 14.02 -8.80 -2.00
C GLU A 38 12.74 -9.63 -1.86
N SER A 39 12.02 -9.51 -0.74
CA SER A 39 10.76 -10.24 -0.52
C SER A 39 9.64 -9.80 -1.44
N GLY A 40 9.84 -8.71 -2.20
CA GLY A 40 8.86 -8.20 -3.15
C GLY A 40 7.54 -7.81 -2.51
N VAL A 41 6.51 -7.68 -3.35
CA VAL A 41 5.14 -7.32 -2.94
C VAL A 41 4.20 -8.54 -2.86
N ASP A 42 4.75 -9.76 -2.75
CA ASP A 42 3.96 -11.01 -2.74
C ASP A 42 3.03 -11.11 -1.54
N TRP A 43 3.33 -10.40 -0.44
CA TRP A 43 2.43 -10.28 0.70
C TRP A 43 1.07 -9.66 0.32
N LEU A 44 0.96 -8.98 -0.83
CA LEU A 44 -0.32 -8.48 -1.34
C LEU A 44 -1.28 -9.59 -1.79
N HIS A 45 -0.80 -10.82 -2.00
CA HIS A 45 -1.62 -11.99 -2.33
C HIS A 45 -2.23 -12.68 -1.13
N LEU A 46 -2.02 -12.16 0.07
CA LEU A 46 -2.62 -12.75 1.26
C LEU A 46 -4.15 -12.59 1.20
N PRO A 47 -4.93 -13.62 1.60
CA PRO A 47 -6.40 -13.58 1.57
C PRO A 47 -7.01 -12.34 2.20
N VAL A 48 -6.46 -11.91 3.34
CA VAL A 48 -6.87 -10.70 4.08
C VAL A 48 -6.87 -9.43 3.23
N LEU A 49 -6.07 -9.38 2.16
CA LEU A 49 -5.88 -8.21 1.29
C LEU A 49 -6.69 -8.23 0.00
N MET A 50 -7.42 -9.32 -0.29
CA MET A 50 -8.09 -9.48 -1.58
C MET A 50 -9.13 -8.40 -1.86
N ASN A 51 -9.70 -7.77 -0.81
CA ASN A 51 -10.70 -6.72 -0.91
C ASN A 51 -10.11 -5.30 -0.84
N VAL A 52 -8.79 -5.20 -0.62
CA VAL A 52 -8.11 -3.91 -0.43
C VAL A 52 -8.02 -3.19 -1.76
N ARG A 53 -8.53 -1.96 -1.76
CA ARG A 53 -8.53 -1.06 -2.92
C ARG A 53 -7.54 0.09 -2.82
N THR A 54 -7.10 0.41 -1.60
CA THR A 54 -6.15 1.49 -1.34
C THR A 54 -5.07 1.04 -0.36
N ILE A 55 -3.80 1.23 -0.75
CA ILE A 55 -2.63 1.08 0.13
C ILE A 55 -2.12 2.47 0.48
N VAL A 56 -1.92 2.74 1.76
CA VAL A 56 -1.26 3.95 2.26
C VAL A 56 0.09 3.54 2.86
N ALA A 57 1.18 4.06 2.30
CA ALA A 57 2.54 3.75 2.72
C ALA A 57 3.30 5.01 3.08
N ASP A 58 4.02 4.97 4.19
CA ASP A 58 4.96 6.02 4.55
C ASP A 58 6.18 6.00 3.62
N ILE A 59 6.51 7.15 3.01
CA ILE A 59 7.60 7.24 2.05
C ILE A 59 8.96 7.16 2.75
N TYR A 60 9.10 7.73 3.95
CA TYR A 60 10.38 7.81 4.66
C TYR A 60 10.88 6.42 5.02
N SER A 61 10.00 5.60 5.57
CA SER A 61 10.31 4.23 5.98
C SER A 61 10.26 3.24 4.82
N GLY A 62 9.54 3.57 3.75
CA GLY A 62 9.27 2.66 2.64
C GLY A 62 10.06 2.93 1.36
N GLU A 63 10.84 4.02 1.27
CA GLU A 63 11.47 4.45 0.01
C GLU A 63 12.31 3.35 -0.62
N LYS A 64 13.25 2.77 0.13
CA LYS A 64 14.09 1.67 -0.38
C LYS A 64 13.21 0.53 -0.87
N TYR A 65 12.26 0.07 -0.07
CA TYR A 65 11.38 -1.02 -0.46
C TYR A 65 10.66 -0.73 -1.81
N TRP A 66 10.06 0.45 -1.96
CA TRP A 66 9.34 0.82 -3.18
C TRP A 66 10.25 1.13 -4.38
N GLN A 67 11.50 1.53 -4.16
CA GLN A 67 12.49 1.69 -5.23
C GLN A 67 12.97 0.34 -5.79
N TRP A 68 12.95 -0.72 -4.97
CA TRP A 68 13.35 -2.06 -5.38
C TRP A 68 12.19 -2.90 -5.93
N ALA A 69 10.95 -2.60 -5.53
CA ALA A 69 9.75 -3.30 -6.01
C ALA A 69 9.63 -3.38 -7.56
N PRO A 70 9.99 -2.36 -8.37
CA PRO A 70 9.94 -2.45 -9.83
C PRO A 70 10.95 -3.40 -10.44
N LYS A 71 12.07 -3.65 -9.76
CA LYS A 71 13.22 -4.40 -10.29
C LYS A 71 13.05 -5.92 -10.17
N SER A 72 11.92 -6.38 -9.65
CA SER A 72 11.67 -7.79 -9.35
C SER A 72 10.33 -8.27 -9.95
N ALA A 73 10.12 -9.59 -9.95
CA ALA A 73 8.86 -10.27 -10.31
C ALA A 73 7.62 -9.72 -9.57
N SER A 74 7.83 -8.90 -8.55
CA SER A 74 6.88 -8.15 -7.73
C SER A 74 5.84 -7.32 -8.49
N LEU A 75 6.17 -6.70 -9.63
CA LEU A 75 5.14 -5.94 -10.37
C LEU A 75 4.05 -6.86 -10.94
N ASN A 76 4.38 -8.12 -11.25
CA ASN A 76 3.36 -9.09 -11.62
C ASN A 76 2.50 -9.50 -10.42
N ALA A 77 3.03 -9.43 -9.19
CA ALA A 77 2.22 -9.68 -8.01
C ALA A 77 1.11 -8.62 -7.86
N LEU A 78 1.33 -7.37 -8.26
CA LEU A 78 0.23 -6.37 -8.29
C LEU A 78 -0.94 -6.78 -9.20
N LYS A 79 -0.71 -7.58 -10.24
CA LYS A 79 -1.80 -8.11 -11.11
C LYS A 79 -2.68 -9.13 -10.38
N GLY A 80 -2.18 -9.75 -9.32
CA GLY A 80 -2.92 -10.71 -8.50
C GLY A 80 -3.80 -10.08 -7.43
N VAL A 81 -3.88 -8.74 -7.37
CA VAL A 81 -4.65 -7.99 -6.37
C VAL A 81 -5.77 -7.24 -7.09
N PRO A 82 -6.87 -7.92 -7.46
CA PRO A 82 -7.82 -7.41 -8.47
C PRO A 82 -8.55 -6.14 -8.04
N ASN A 83 -8.65 -5.88 -6.74
CA ASN A 83 -9.36 -4.73 -6.20
C ASN A 83 -8.45 -3.52 -5.97
N LEU A 84 -7.13 -3.69 -6.03
CA LEU A 84 -6.17 -2.61 -5.78
C LEU A 84 -6.25 -1.57 -6.89
N LYS A 85 -6.64 -0.35 -6.54
CA LYS A 85 -6.78 0.78 -7.47
C LYS A 85 -5.81 1.91 -7.16
N HIS A 86 -5.39 2.05 -5.90
CA HIS A 86 -4.62 3.19 -5.44
C HIS A 86 -3.47 2.82 -4.51
N ILE A 87 -2.31 3.43 -4.74
CA ILE A 87 -1.20 3.46 -3.79
C ILE A 87 -0.91 4.92 -3.43
N VAL A 88 -0.97 5.23 -2.15
CA VAL A 88 -0.86 6.57 -1.60
C VAL A 88 0.39 6.62 -0.75
N PHE A 89 1.33 7.47 -1.12
CA PHE A 89 2.53 7.69 -0.34
C PHE A 89 2.34 8.90 0.55
N THR A 90 2.56 8.74 1.85
CA THR A 90 2.51 9.85 2.80
C THR A 90 3.93 10.30 3.11
N LYS A 91 4.14 11.62 3.16
CA LYS A 91 5.40 12.24 3.58
C LYS A 91 5.19 13.12 4.81
N ASP A 92 6.17 13.13 5.70
CA ASP A 92 6.27 14.13 6.76
C ASP A 92 6.67 15.48 6.14
N GLU A 93 6.04 16.56 6.59
CA GLU A 93 6.33 17.92 6.12
C GLU A 93 7.75 18.36 6.44
N ASN A 94 8.37 17.77 7.48
CA ASN A 94 9.71 18.14 7.96
C ASN A 94 10.84 17.40 7.22
N ILE A 95 10.51 16.49 6.31
CA ILE A 95 11.49 15.66 5.64
C ILE A 95 11.56 16.06 4.17
N GLU A 96 12.55 16.89 3.84
CA GLU A 96 12.94 17.14 2.45
C GLU A 96 13.59 15.87 1.88
N SER A 97 13.33 15.56 0.61
CA SER A 97 14.11 14.65 -0.25
C SER A 97 13.81 13.12 -0.31
N HIS A 98 12.64 12.63 0.07
CA HIS A 98 12.27 11.25 -0.28
C HIS A 98 11.49 11.24 -1.59
N THR A 99 12.04 10.59 -2.62
CA THR A 99 11.39 10.51 -3.93
C THR A 99 11.33 9.07 -4.38
N ILE A 100 10.10 8.59 -4.54
CA ILE A 100 9.85 7.37 -5.29
C ILE A 100 10.21 7.67 -6.74
N THR A 101 11.07 6.82 -7.30
CA THR A 101 11.55 6.97 -8.68
C THR A 101 10.37 7.06 -9.65
N PRO A 102 10.38 7.97 -10.64
CA PRO A 102 9.34 8.07 -11.65
C PRO A 102 9.01 6.73 -12.33
N THR A 103 10.02 5.88 -12.52
CA THR A 103 9.89 4.53 -13.07
C THR A 103 8.95 3.62 -12.28
N PHE A 104 8.86 3.76 -10.96
CA PHE A 104 7.88 3.01 -10.16
C PHE A 104 6.46 3.46 -10.49
N PHE A 105 6.23 4.78 -10.53
CA PHE A 105 4.91 5.32 -10.81
C PHE A 105 4.41 4.92 -12.21
N GLU A 106 5.27 5.03 -13.21
CA GLU A 106 4.97 4.60 -14.58
C GLU A 106 4.64 3.10 -14.64
N ALA A 107 5.44 2.27 -13.96
CA ALA A 107 5.22 0.83 -13.95
C ALA A 107 3.89 0.46 -13.29
N VAL A 108 3.57 1.03 -12.13
CA VAL A 108 2.30 0.76 -11.44
C VAL A 108 1.10 1.33 -12.21
N GLN A 109 1.25 2.51 -12.82
CA GLN A 109 0.21 3.10 -13.65
C GLN A 109 -0.08 2.28 -14.91
N SER A 110 0.92 1.62 -15.49
CA SER A 110 0.74 0.69 -16.61
C SER A 110 -0.16 -0.51 -16.25
N LEU A 111 -0.33 -0.81 -14.95
CA LEU A 111 -1.22 -1.84 -14.42
C LEU A 111 -2.63 -1.30 -14.07
N GLY A 112 -2.91 -0.03 -14.37
CA GLY A 112 -4.17 0.63 -14.04
C GLY A 112 -4.28 1.12 -12.59
N ILE A 113 -3.22 0.99 -11.80
CA ILE A 113 -3.17 1.43 -10.40
C ILE A 113 -2.68 2.88 -10.36
N ARG A 114 -3.42 3.78 -9.70
CA ARG A 114 -3.04 5.19 -9.58
C ARG A 114 -2.17 5.40 -8.35
N CYS A 115 -1.07 6.10 -8.53
CA CYS A 115 -0.21 6.52 -7.44
C CYS A 115 -0.36 8.02 -7.14
N ARG A 116 -0.22 8.39 -5.87
CA ARG A 116 -0.14 9.79 -5.45
C ARG A 116 0.74 9.95 -4.23
N VAL A 117 1.24 11.16 -4.02
CA VAL A 117 1.96 11.55 -2.81
C VAL A 117 1.14 12.62 -2.09
N THR A 118 1.03 12.52 -0.76
CA THR A 118 0.32 13.47 0.11
C THR A 118 1.04 13.61 1.45
N GLN A 119 0.56 14.50 2.31
CA GLN A 119 1.06 14.64 3.68
C GLN A 119 0.67 13.44 4.56
N LEU A 120 1.22 13.35 5.76
CA LEU A 120 0.78 12.36 6.75
C LEU A 120 -0.73 12.46 7.00
N LEU A 121 -1.40 11.31 7.02
CA LEU A 121 -2.84 11.21 7.22
C LEU A 121 -3.13 10.48 8.54
N THR A 122 -4.09 10.98 9.28
CA THR A 122 -4.77 10.25 10.35
C THR A 122 -5.62 9.10 9.78
N PRO A 123 -6.00 8.11 10.59
CA PRO A 123 -6.89 7.04 10.13
C PRO A 123 -8.22 7.55 9.53
N SER A 124 -8.81 8.59 10.12
CA SER A 124 -10.05 9.18 9.59
C SER A 124 -9.85 9.80 8.21
N GLU A 125 -8.75 10.53 8.02
CA GLU A 125 -8.41 11.13 6.73
C GLU A 125 -8.10 10.05 5.69
N VAL A 126 -7.42 8.96 6.07
CA VAL A 126 -7.21 7.81 5.17
C VAL A 126 -8.53 7.22 4.67
N MET A 127 -9.52 7.03 5.57
CA MET A 127 -10.83 6.51 5.17
C MET A 127 -11.60 7.50 4.29
N GLN A 128 -11.59 8.79 4.63
CA GLN A 128 -12.22 9.83 3.82
C GLN A 128 -11.61 9.87 2.42
N LEU A 129 -10.29 9.81 2.37
CA LEU A 129 -9.54 9.87 1.13
C LEU A 129 -9.76 8.63 0.25
N ASP A 130 -9.93 7.45 0.85
CA ASP A 130 -10.35 6.25 0.13
C ASP A 130 -11.77 6.38 -0.44
N TYR A 131 -12.70 6.97 0.33
CA TYR A 131 -14.06 7.26 -0.13
C TYR A 131 -14.07 8.23 -1.31
N GLU A 132 -13.28 9.30 -1.26
CA GLU A 132 -13.17 10.27 -2.36
C GLU A 132 -12.61 9.65 -3.64
N LEU A 133 -11.67 8.71 -3.51
CA LEU A 133 -11.07 8.04 -4.65
C LEU A 133 -11.94 6.96 -5.29
N ASN A 134 -12.59 6.16 -4.45
CA ASN A 134 -13.21 4.91 -4.87
C ASN A 134 -14.74 4.90 -4.75
N GLY A 135 -15.33 5.92 -4.11
CA GLY A 135 -16.75 5.97 -3.77
C GLY A 135 -17.14 5.03 -2.61
N PRO A 136 -18.45 4.97 -2.27
CA PRO A 136 -18.97 3.90 -1.41
C PRO A 136 -18.71 2.53 -2.05
N MET A 137 -18.68 1.48 -1.23
CA MET A 137 -18.82 0.11 -1.74
C MET A 137 -20.29 -0.20 -1.95
#